data_AF-A0A7I8DJX4-F1
#
_entry.id   AF-A0A7I8DJX4-F1
#
_cell.length_a   1.000
_cell.length_b   1.000
_cell.length_c   1.000
_cell.angle_alpha   90.00
_cell.angle_beta   90.00
_cell.angle_gamma   90.00
#
_symmetry.space_group_name_H-M   'P 1'
#
loop_
_entity.id
_entity.type
_entity.pdbx_description
1 polymer ?
#
loop_
_entity_poly.entity_id
_entity_poly.type
_entity_poly.pdbx_seq_one_letter_code
_entity_poly.pdbx_strand_id
1 'polypeptide(L)' 'MKVSTTLTNDAFGRRLMDLGLIPGTEVSVVRKAPFGDPIVVRFRGYQIGLRVSDAKRISVETVS' A
#
# COMPACT_ATOMS: atom_id res chain seq x y z
N MET A 1 -1.80 -8.05 6.87
CA MET A 1 -2.33 -8.08 5.49
C MET A 1 -1.15 -8.35 4.56
N LYS A 2 -1.31 -9.15 3.51
CA LYS A 2 -0.28 -9.30 2.46
C LYS A 2 -0.78 -8.62 1.20
N VAL A 3 0.13 -7.95 0.51
CA VAL A 3 -0.11 -7.40 -0.83
C VAL A 3 -0.22 -8.59 -1.78
N SER A 4 -1.41 -8.88 -2.32
CA SER A 4 -1.57 -9.95 -3.35
C SER A 4 -1.55 -9.39 -4.78
N THR A 5 -0.99 -8.20 -4.96
CA THR A 5 -1.43 -7.29 -6.01
C THR A 5 -1.12 -7.71 -7.44
N THR A 6 -2.18 -7.64 -8.26
CA THR A 6 -2.13 -7.19 -9.67
C THR A 6 -1.76 -5.70 -9.70
N LEU A 7 -0.48 -5.35 -9.82
CA LEU A 7 -0.05 -3.94 -9.84
C LEU A 7 -0.33 -3.40 -11.24
N THR A 8 -0.98 -2.24 -11.33
CA THR A 8 -1.20 -1.57 -12.62
C THR A 8 0.16 -1.19 -13.22
N ASN A 9 0.39 -1.47 -14.50
CA ASN A 9 1.68 -1.26 -15.18
C ASN A 9 1.93 0.23 -15.54
N ASP A 10 1.55 1.14 -14.63
CA ASP A 10 1.72 2.58 -14.79
C ASP A 10 2.83 3.13 -13.90
N ALA A 11 3.13 4.43 -14.02
CA ALA A 11 4.18 5.08 -13.25
C ALA A 11 3.98 4.98 -11.73
N PHE A 12 2.72 4.95 -11.28
CA PHE A 12 2.38 4.77 -9.87
C PHE A 12 2.73 3.37 -9.38
N GLY A 13 2.30 2.33 -10.09
CA GLY A 13 2.64 0.94 -9.76
C GLY A 13 4.15 0.71 -9.73
N ARG A 14 4.90 1.24 -10.71
CA ARG A 14 6.37 1.17 -10.72
C ARG A 14 7.01 1.85 -9.52
N ARG A 15 6.56 3.06 -9.17
CA ARG A 15 7.07 3.76 -7.98
C ARG A 15 6.81 2.98 -6.69
N LEU A 16 5.66 2.31 -6.58
CA LEU A 16 5.38 1.43 -5.44
C LEU A 16 6.33 0.22 -5.40
N MET A 17 6.61 -0.40 -6.56
CA MET A 17 7.59 -1.49 -6.65
C MET A 17 9.00 -1.03 -6.29
N ASP A 18 9.43 0.14 -6.77
CA ASP A 18 10.73 0.76 -6.44
C ASP A 18 10.84 1.04 -4.94
N LEU A 19 9.73 1.45 -4.33
CA LEU A 19 9.61 1.60 -2.88
C LEU A 19 9.54 0.26 -2.15
N GLY A 20 9.55 -0.89 -2.80
CA GLY A 20 9.52 -2.22 -2.17
C GLY A 20 8.12 -2.74 -1.81
N LEU A 21 7.05 -2.08 -2.27
CA LEU A 21 5.67 -2.52 -2.12
C LEU A 21 5.30 -3.46 -3.29
N ILE A 22 5.85 -4.67 -3.25
CA ILE A 22 5.69 -5.70 -4.29
C ILE A 22 4.74 -6.82 -3.84
N PRO A 23 4.21 -7.64 -4.77
CA PRO A 23 3.38 -8.79 -4.40
C PRO A 23 4.10 -9.72 -3.40
N GLY A 24 3.37 -10.21 -2.41
CA GLY A 24 3.89 -10.99 -1.28
C GLY A 24 4.41 -10.13 -0.11
N THR A 25 4.51 -8.81 -0.26
CA THR A 25 4.95 -7.92 0.84
C THR A 25 3.90 -7.85 1.93
N GLU A 26 4.32 -8.04 3.17
CA GLU A 26 3.45 -7.81 4.34
C GLU A 26 3.28 -6.31 4.59
N VAL A 27 2.02 -5.90 4.67
CA VAL A 27 1.60 -4.53 4.92
C VAL A 27 0.68 -4.46 6.13
N SER A 28 0.78 -3.36 6.85
CA SER A 28 -0.10 -3.04 7.97
C SER A 28 -0.60 -1.61 7.84
N VAL A 29 -1.88 -1.39 8.12
CA VAL A 29 -2.44 -0.04 8.22
C VAL A 29 -2.12 0.49 9.62
N VAL A 30 -1.37 1.58 9.68
CA VAL A 30 -0.94 2.19 10.95
C VAL A 30 -2.02 3.13 11.47
N ARG A 31 -2.46 4.06 10.62
CA ARG A 31 -3.47 5.07 10.96
C ARG A 31 -4.08 5.66 9.70
N LYS A 32 -5.28 6.21 9.83
CA LYS A 32 -5.86 7.11 8.82
C LYS A 32 -5.78 8.54 9.35
N ALA A 33 -5.62 9.51 8.46
CA ALA A 33 -5.73 10.91 8.84
C ALA A 33 -7.12 11.22 9.44
N PRO A 34 -7.27 12.30 10.23
CA PRO A 34 -8.55 12.68 10.84
C PRO A 34 -9.72 12.81 9.85
N PHE A 35 -9.43 13.26 8.63
CA PHE A 35 -10.41 13.41 7.55
C PHE A 35 -10.44 12.22 6.58
N GLY A 36 -9.83 11.10 6.94
CA GLY A 36 -9.83 9.86 6.15
C GLY A 36 -8.74 9.75 5.08
N ASP A 37 -8.04 10.83 4.73
CA ASP A 37 -6.98 10.87 3.72
C ASP A 37 -5.78 11.71 4.20
N PRO A 38 -4.52 11.23 4.12
CA PRO A 38 -4.07 9.91 3.64
C PRO A 38 -4.19 8.77 4.65
N ILE A 39 -4.09 7.54 4.14
CA ILE A 39 -3.92 6.32 4.92
C ILE A 39 -2.42 6.06 5.07
N VAL A 40 -1.96 5.86 6.30
CA VAL A 40 -0.57 5.50 6.58
C VAL A 40 -0.45 3.98 6.62
N VAL A 41 0.38 3.44 5.75
CA VAL A 41 0.72 2.01 5.71
C VAL A 41 2.18 1.80 6.12
N ARG A 42 2.46 0.68 6.77
CA ARG A 42 3.80 0.24 7.14
C ARG A 42 4.12 -1.08 6.46
N PHE A 43 5.31 -1.13 5.87
CA PHE A 43 5.92 -2.33 5.31
C PHE A 43 7.44 -2.19 5.37
N ARG A 44 8.16 -3.32 5.48
CA ARG A 44 9.63 -3.36 5.51
C ARG A 44 10.29 -2.35 6.47
N GLY A 45 9.62 -2.02 7.58
CA GLY A 45 10.15 -1.12 8.62
C GLY A 45 9.94 0.38 8.40
N TYR A 46 9.41 0.83 7.26
CA TYR A 46 9.08 2.24 7.01
C TYR A 46 7.58 2.46 6.82
N GLN A 47 7.17 3.72 6.94
CA GLN A 47 5.78 4.16 6.79
C GLN A 47 5.67 5.09 5.61
N ILE A 48 4.63 4.89 4.79
CA ILE A 48 4.28 5.82 3.71
C ILE A 48 2.82 6.26 3.89
N GLY A 49 2.55 7.52 3.54
CA GLY A 49 1.18 8.00 3.37
C GLY A 49 0.73 7.73 1.94
N LEU A 50 -0.31 6.93 1.79
CA LEU A 50 -1.00 6.73 0.52
C LEU A 50 -2.29 7.54 0.52
N ARG A 51 -2.53 8.27 -0.58
CA ARG A 51 -3.85 8.87 -0.79
C ARG A 51 -4.90 7.78 -0.90
N VAL A 52 -6.12 8.05 -0.45
CA VAL A 52 -7.24 7.12 -0.58
C VAL A 52 -7.50 6.76 -2.04
N SER A 53 -7.35 7.70 -2.97
CA SER A 53 -7.45 7.45 -4.42
C SER A 53 -6.45 6.39 -4.90
N ASP A 54 -5.25 6.44 -4.35
CA ASP A 54 -4.14 5.56 -4.73
C ASP A 54 -4.26 4.20 -4.05
N ALA A 55 -4.65 4.18 -2.77
CA ALA A 55 -4.90 2.96 -2.02
C ALA A 55 -6.01 2.11 -2.65
N LYS A 56 -7.04 2.72 -3.25
CA LYS A 56 -8.10 2.01 -4.00
C LYS A 56 -7.58 1.23 -5.21
N ARG A 57 -6.38 1.54 -5.70
CA ARG A 57 -5.76 0.88 -6.85
C ARG A 57 -4.90 -0.32 -6.44
N ILE A 58 -4.77 -0.59 -5.14
CA ILE A 58 -3.93 -1.65 -4.58
C ILE A 58 -4.84 -2.74 -4.01
N SER A 59 -4.71 -3.96 -4.52
CA SER A 59 -5.41 -5.13 -3.97
C SER A 59 -4.58 -5.80 -2.88
N VAL A 60 -5.17 -6.04 -1.72
CA VAL A 60 -4.53 -6.69 -0.57
C VAL A 60 -5.40 -7.83 -0.06
N GLU A 61 -4.75 -8.86 0.47
CA GLU A 61 -5.41 -10.00 1.12
C GLU A 61 -5.12 -9.99 2.62
N THR A 62 -6.14 -10.35 3.40
CA THR A 62 -5.97 -10.59 4.82
C THR A 62 -5.18 -11.87 4.99
N VAL A 63 -4.13 -11.82 5.80
CA VAL A 63 -3.42 -13.03 6.22
C VAL A 63 -3.91 -13.33 7.62
N SER A 64 -4.59 -14.47 7.74
CA SER A 64 -5.00 -15.08 8.99
C SER A 64 -3.86 -15.86 9.61
#